data_AF-A0A812S5K3-F1
#
_entry.id   AF-A0A812S5K3-F1
#
_cell.length_a   1.000
_cell.length_b   1.000
_cell.length_c   1.000
_cell.angle_alpha   90.00
_cell.angle_beta   90.00
_cell.angle_gamma   90.00
#
_symmetry.space_group_name_H-M   'P 1'
#
loop_
_entity.id
_entity.type
_entity.pdbx_description
1 polymer ?
#
loop_
_entity_poly.entity_id
_entity_poly.type
_entity_poly.pdbx_seq_one_letter_code
_entity_poly.pdbx_strand_id
1 'polypeptide(L)'
;MAGRGGDVSIEVGIEATKGMYLSKPLPYPSWSDQAVGGMSIMDLPLQDLPRDQAMLKHFVDVVTDVPPPDKTAIETAINAGTWGKDKLPTPFCLKADMELKLVTQFVVMDQSNGKVTVMKHMYSPDMKLGKEQIHQLCHGTPYTLKWQGHAMNFRKGFQWFLEQLGGWQCRQYALSHVMTCQKNRGEGSKGFHISELTEEEVDKGFAFIQEEAGNLASEWKRIQWITKNLHINAESPIYQWPVAIVEKSLHAIRTDGVLALPVEDFYLTLADVDVDVLKFAVNPMLKAMTTHAIGYWKRKMSLTSPASYREASEFDFFRGQPGRKDRPDIHDDGRLAEEPIRKMKGFTDVGCTMLTRERWGAAKFVQGQLRVFVCNDYTYTEWAERQQDTVSGTVLYMTHEQFLEVISPVFPKGTTTPHIMAVLKRANILVNVGKLMIFRRATQDEITVPCLCTGNTVNYLKPDAQTKYIRYRDSMLSKPSSFEADVEWEAAYVDALLAGKNLPRSGATIINSGAVHRLFHGEPNVSSTAAPSTPPAV
;
A
#
# COMPACT_ATOMS: atom_id res chain seq x y z
N MET A 1 -50.26 23.11 18.60
CA MET A 1 -49.35 22.76 17.49
C MET A 1 -50.20 22.20 16.36
N ALA A 2 -50.42 22.97 15.30
CA ALA A 2 -51.17 22.48 14.14
C ALA A 2 -50.23 21.64 13.28
N GLY A 3 -50.54 20.35 13.11
CA GLY A 3 -49.79 19.46 12.24
C GLY A 3 -49.86 19.95 10.80
N ARG A 4 -48.70 20.24 10.21
CA ARG A 4 -48.60 20.46 8.76
C ARG A 4 -48.62 19.08 8.10
N GLY A 5 -49.76 18.72 7.52
CA GLY A 5 -49.98 17.46 6.81
C GLY A 5 -49.31 17.43 5.44
N GLY A 6 -47.98 17.32 5.42
CA GLY A 6 -47.21 16.84 4.27
C GLY A 6 -46.76 15.41 4.55
N ASP A 7 -46.72 14.57 3.51
CA ASP A 7 -46.06 13.26 3.61
C ASP A 7 -44.57 13.51 3.92
N VAL A 8 -44.09 13.02 5.06
CA VAL A 8 -42.69 13.12 5.51
C VAL A 8 -41.98 11.76 5.45
N SER A 9 -42.54 10.83 4.67
CA SER A 9 -41.93 9.54 4.40
C SER A 9 -40.58 9.69 3.69
N ILE A 10 -39.68 8.72 3.90
CA ILE A 10 -38.35 8.77 3.28
C ILE A 10 -38.42 8.75 1.75
N GLU A 11 -39.50 8.19 1.21
CA GLU A 11 -39.87 8.19 -0.20
C GLU A 11 -39.94 9.61 -0.78
N VAL A 12 -40.42 10.59 -0.01
CA VAL A 12 -40.45 12.00 -0.42
C VAL A 12 -39.04 12.56 -0.59
N GLY A 13 -38.13 12.26 0.35
CA GLY A 13 -36.72 12.66 0.21
C GLY A 13 -36.03 11.92 -0.95
N ILE A 14 -36.35 10.65 -1.18
CA ILE A 14 -35.82 9.88 -2.31
C ILE A 14 -36.28 10.48 -3.64
N GLU A 15 -37.57 10.84 -3.76
CA GLU A 15 -38.11 11.46 -4.98
C GLU A 15 -37.57 12.89 -5.15
N ALA A 16 -37.46 13.67 -4.08
CA ALA A 16 -36.89 15.03 -4.12
C ALA A 16 -35.42 15.04 -4.54
N THR A 17 -34.69 13.94 -4.31
CA THR A 17 -33.29 13.78 -4.72
C THR A 17 -33.09 12.98 -5.99
N LYS A 18 -34.17 12.71 -6.72
CA LYS A 18 -34.11 12.06 -8.03
C LYS A 18 -33.35 12.94 -9.01
N GLY A 19 -32.35 12.36 -9.66
CA GLY A 19 -31.44 13.12 -10.53
C GLY A 19 -30.41 14.00 -9.80
N MET A 20 -30.30 13.88 -8.47
CA MET A 20 -29.21 14.51 -7.70
C MET A 20 -28.09 13.51 -7.41
N TYR A 21 -26.88 14.03 -7.20
CA TYR A 21 -25.72 13.28 -6.77
C TYR A 21 -25.38 13.60 -5.31
N LEU A 22 -25.05 12.57 -4.52
CA LEU A 22 -24.51 12.74 -3.17
C LEU A 22 -22.99 12.63 -3.24
N SER A 23 -22.29 13.65 -2.77
CA SER A 23 -20.83 13.66 -2.75
C SER A 23 -20.25 12.50 -1.90
N LYS A 24 -18.96 12.20 -2.10
CA LYS A 24 -18.16 11.57 -1.04
C LYS A 24 -18.06 12.54 0.15
N PRO A 25 -17.61 12.09 1.35
CA PRO A 25 -17.30 13.00 2.45
C PRO A 25 -16.41 14.13 1.93
N LEU A 26 -16.80 15.37 2.18
CA LEU A 26 -16.10 16.55 1.74
C LEU A 26 -14.73 16.63 2.45
N PRO A 27 -13.69 17.17 1.79
CA PRO A 27 -12.39 17.37 2.44
C PRO A 27 -12.47 18.40 3.57
N TYR A 28 -13.46 19.29 3.53
CA TYR A 28 -13.77 20.28 4.55
C TYR A 28 -15.29 20.33 4.78
N PRO A 29 -15.76 20.55 6.02
CA PRO A 29 -17.19 20.66 6.28
C PRO A 29 -17.79 21.88 5.58
N SER A 30 -19.00 21.70 5.06
CA SER A 30 -19.83 22.76 4.53
C SER A 30 -20.70 23.33 5.64
N TRP A 31 -20.60 24.64 5.86
CA TRP A 31 -21.38 25.37 6.84
C TRP A 31 -22.56 26.07 6.19
N SER A 32 -23.70 26.08 6.87
CA SER A 32 -24.85 26.90 6.49
C SER A 32 -25.63 27.34 7.71
N ASP A 33 -26.09 28.58 7.72
CA ASP A 33 -27.01 29.10 8.73
C ASP A 33 -28.28 29.58 8.03
N GLN A 34 -29.33 28.77 8.12
CA GLN A 34 -30.57 28.95 7.38
C GLN A 34 -31.70 29.27 8.34
N ALA A 35 -32.72 30.00 7.87
CA ALA A 35 -33.97 30.10 8.60
C ALA A 35 -34.53 28.71 8.92
N VAL A 36 -35.30 28.59 10.01
CA VAL A 36 -35.94 27.32 10.39
C VAL A 36 -36.68 26.76 9.19
N GLY A 37 -36.32 25.53 8.82
CA GLY A 37 -36.81 24.90 7.61
C GLY A 37 -38.25 24.42 7.74
N GLY A 38 -38.78 23.85 6.65
CA GLY A 38 -40.14 23.34 6.62
C GLY A 38 -40.36 22.06 7.44
N MET A 39 -39.28 21.48 7.98
CA MET A 39 -39.26 20.18 8.65
C MET A 39 -38.68 20.28 10.05
N SER A 40 -39.10 19.37 10.93
CA SER A 40 -38.58 19.19 12.28
C SER A 40 -37.79 17.89 12.41
N ILE A 41 -37.01 17.73 13.49
CA ILE A 41 -36.32 16.47 13.79
C ILE A 41 -37.30 15.28 13.88
N MET A 42 -38.54 15.52 14.30
CA MET A 42 -39.56 14.48 14.43
C MET A 42 -40.04 13.94 13.08
N ASP A 43 -39.82 14.70 12.00
CA ASP A 43 -40.18 14.32 10.64
C ASP A 43 -39.07 13.48 9.96
N LEU A 44 -37.93 13.31 10.62
CA LEU A 44 -36.85 12.50 10.11
C LEU A 44 -37.18 11.00 10.26
N PRO A 45 -36.66 10.13 9.37
CA PRO A 45 -36.86 8.69 9.44
C PRO A 45 -35.98 8.06 10.54
N LEU A 46 -36.14 8.51 11.78
CA LEU A 46 -35.45 8.01 12.96
C LEU A 46 -36.27 6.90 13.61
N GLN A 47 -35.57 5.92 14.17
CA GLN A 47 -36.17 4.91 15.03
C GLN A 47 -35.24 4.66 16.21
N ASP A 48 -35.78 4.18 17.32
CA ASP A 48 -34.99 3.79 18.49
C ASP A 48 -33.92 2.77 18.09
N LEU A 49 -32.80 2.77 18.82
CA LEU A 49 -31.78 1.74 18.62
C LEU A 49 -32.40 0.33 18.79
N PRO A 50 -32.12 -0.62 17.89
CA PRO A 50 -32.69 -1.96 17.95
C PRO A 50 -32.46 -2.62 19.32
N ARG A 51 -33.41 -3.43 19.78
CA ARG A 51 -33.26 -4.20 21.04
C ARG A 51 -32.24 -5.34 20.91
N ASP A 52 -31.97 -5.77 19.68
CA ASP A 52 -31.13 -6.92 19.33
C ASP A 52 -29.64 -6.52 19.27
N GLN A 53 -28.70 -7.49 19.15
CA GLN A 53 -27.26 -7.26 18.94
C GLN A 53 -26.92 -6.65 17.55
N ALA A 54 -27.75 -5.75 17.04
CA ALA A 54 -27.54 -5.10 15.76
C ALA A 54 -26.34 -4.15 15.83
N MET A 55 -25.36 -4.39 14.95
CA MET A 55 -24.19 -3.54 14.79
C MET A 55 -24.46 -2.49 13.69
N LEU A 56 -24.30 -1.21 14.01
CA LEU A 56 -24.72 -0.09 13.16
C LEU A 56 -23.52 0.71 12.63
N LYS A 57 -23.59 1.16 11.37
CA LYS A 57 -22.63 2.14 10.82
C LYS A 57 -23.10 3.58 10.93
N HIS A 58 -24.41 3.80 11.01
CA HIS A 58 -25.03 5.11 11.08
C HIS A 58 -25.90 5.21 12.33
N PHE A 59 -25.75 6.31 13.05
CA PHE A 59 -26.53 6.63 14.23
C PHE A 59 -26.66 8.14 14.38
N VAL A 60 -27.67 8.56 15.13
CA VAL A 60 -28.01 9.97 15.38
C VAL A 60 -28.08 10.21 16.87
N ASP A 61 -27.53 11.31 17.35
CA ASP A 61 -27.66 11.78 18.74
C ASP A 61 -28.49 13.08 18.75
N VAL A 62 -29.60 13.10 19.47
CA VAL A 62 -30.46 14.29 19.60
C VAL A 62 -30.39 14.81 21.03
N VAL A 63 -29.90 16.05 21.18
CA VAL A 63 -29.77 16.73 22.47
C VAL A 63 -30.67 17.97 22.47
N THR A 64 -31.68 17.99 23.34
CA THR A 64 -32.60 19.13 23.49
C THR A 64 -32.13 20.06 24.60
N ASP A 65 -32.68 21.28 24.63
CA ASP A 65 -32.49 22.23 25.74
C ASP A 65 -31.03 22.62 25.99
N VAL A 66 -30.24 22.72 24.91
CA VAL A 66 -28.84 23.13 24.94
C VAL A 66 -28.77 24.67 24.92
N PRO A 67 -27.92 25.32 25.73
CA PRO A 67 -27.68 26.76 25.60
C PRO A 67 -27.19 27.13 24.19
N PRO A 68 -27.54 28.33 23.67
CA PRO A 68 -27.02 28.78 22.38
C PRO A 68 -25.48 28.72 22.31
N PRO A 69 -24.90 28.10 21.28
CA PRO A 69 -23.46 27.88 21.21
C PRO A 69 -22.69 29.10 20.68
N ASP A 70 -21.41 29.18 21.01
CA ASP A 70 -20.46 30.03 20.27
C ASP A 70 -20.14 29.36 18.93
N LYS A 71 -20.85 29.80 17.88
CA LYS A 71 -20.72 29.26 16.52
C LYS A 71 -19.28 29.38 16.00
N THR A 72 -18.65 30.55 16.17
CA THR A 72 -17.32 30.85 15.61
C THR A 72 -16.23 29.98 16.23
N ALA A 73 -16.28 29.76 17.55
CA ALA A 73 -15.32 28.88 18.22
C ALA A 73 -15.42 27.43 17.71
N ILE A 74 -16.65 26.94 17.52
CA ILE A 74 -16.91 25.58 17.03
C ILE A 74 -16.49 25.42 15.56
N GLU A 75 -16.83 26.38 14.69
CA GLU A 75 -16.42 26.36 13.28
C GLU A 75 -14.90 26.31 13.15
N THR A 76 -14.20 27.14 13.93
CA THR A 76 -12.73 27.20 13.94
C THR A 76 -12.13 25.85 14.35
N ALA A 77 -12.61 25.26 15.44
CA ALA A 77 -12.13 23.97 15.92
C ALA A 77 -12.42 22.83 14.93
N ILE A 78 -13.59 22.81 14.30
CA ILE A 78 -13.94 21.75 13.34
C ILE A 78 -13.19 21.89 12.01
N ASN A 79 -13.02 23.11 11.51
CA ASN A 79 -12.26 23.36 10.27
C ASN A 79 -10.77 23.00 10.42
N ALA A 80 -10.23 23.04 11.64
CA ALA A 80 -8.89 22.54 11.96
C ALA A 80 -8.80 20.99 12.06
N GLY A 81 -9.91 20.27 11.80
CA GLY A 81 -9.97 18.81 11.87
C GLY A 81 -10.11 18.24 13.27
N THR A 82 -10.38 19.08 14.27
CA THR A 82 -10.46 18.68 15.68
C THR A 82 -11.89 18.33 16.12
N TRP A 83 -12.17 17.02 16.24
CA TRP A 83 -13.48 16.47 16.65
C TRP A 83 -13.47 15.80 18.04
N GLY A 84 -12.34 15.84 18.74
CA GLY A 84 -12.12 15.15 20.02
C GLY A 84 -12.86 15.78 21.21
N LYS A 85 -13.04 14.98 22.27
CA LYS A 85 -13.71 15.37 23.52
C LYS A 85 -13.15 16.64 24.15
N ASP A 86 -11.83 16.80 24.13
CA ASP A 86 -11.13 17.94 24.74
C ASP A 86 -11.03 19.18 23.83
N LYS A 87 -11.61 19.12 22.62
CA LYS A 87 -11.41 20.14 21.58
C LYS A 87 -12.69 20.87 21.18
N LEU A 88 -13.85 20.31 21.48
CA LEU A 88 -15.15 20.93 21.23
C LEU A 88 -15.98 20.99 22.52
N PRO A 89 -16.80 22.04 22.72
CA PRO A 89 -17.67 22.14 23.87
C PRO A 89 -18.76 21.05 23.83
N THR A 90 -19.18 20.57 24.99
CA THR A 90 -20.38 19.72 25.09
C THR A 90 -21.62 20.49 24.62
N PRO A 91 -22.52 19.91 23.81
CA PRO A 91 -22.55 18.51 23.36
C PRO A 91 -22.01 18.30 21.93
N PHE A 92 -21.23 19.23 21.37
CA PHE A 92 -20.68 19.14 20.01
C PHE A 92 -19.54 18.12 19.89
N CYS A 93 -18.91 17.76 21.00
CA CYS A 93 -17.98 16.66 21.09
C CYS A 93 -18.66 15.29 21.33
N LEU A 94 -17.85 14.23 21.30
CA LEU A 94 -18.23 12.89 21.77
C LEU A 94 -18.13 12.82 23.30
N LYS A 95 -19.03 12.06 23.93
CA LYS A 95 -19.05 11.88 25.39
C LYS A 95 -17.87 11.05 25.91
N ALA A 96 -17.37 10.14 25.08
CA ALA A 96 -16.20 9.30 25.32
C ALA A 96 -15.23 9.38 24.14
N ASP A 97 -13.94 9.19 24.41
CA ASP A 97 -12.93 9.11 23.37
C ASP A 97 -13.10 7.83 22.54
N MET A 98 -12.74 7.93 21.26
CA MET A 98 -12.81 6.80 20.36
C MET A 98 -11.65 6.83 19.37
N GLU A 99 -10.94 5.71 19.24
CA GLU A 99 -9.82 5.55 18.31
C GLU A 99 -10.25 5.37 16.85
N LEU A 100 -11.57 5.27 16.60
CA LEU A 100 -12.13 5.03 15.29
C LEU A 100 -12.52 6.33 14.60
N LYS A 101 -12.30 6.38 13.28
CA LYS A 101 -12.74 7.50 12.45
C LYS A 101 -14.27 7.56 12.40
N LEU A 102 -14.84 8.70 12.77
CA LEU A 102 -16.24 9.04 12.53
C LEU A 102 -16.34 10.22 11.57
N VAL A 103 -17.22 10.10 10.59
CA VAL A 103 -17.70 11.24 9.81
C VAL A 103 -18.93 11.79 10.53
N THR A 104 -18.82 13.01 11.05
CA THR A 104 -19.86 13.65 11.87
C THR A 104 -20.43 14.87 11.16
N GLN A 105 -21.75 14.95 11.12
CA GLN A 105 -22.53 16.11 10.70
C GLN A 105 -23.40 16.56 11.86
N PHE A 106 -23.78 17.83 11.92
CA PHE A 106 -24.80 18.26 12.88
C PHE A 106 -25.69 19.39 12.35
N VAL A 107 -26.86 19.49 12.98
CA VAL A 107 -27.87 20.52 12.76
C VAL A 107 -28.27 21.09 14.12
N VAL A 108 -28.27 22.41 14.24
CA VAL A 108 -28.68 23.16 15.44
C VAL A 108 -29.91 23.99 15.11
N MET A 109 -31.00 23.78 15.86
CA MET A 109 -32.27 24.46 15.64
C MET A 109 -32.74 25.15 16.92
N ASP A 110 -33.25 26.37 16.79
CA ASP A 110 -33.78 27.14 17.92
C ASP A 110 -35.06 26.51 18.49
N GLN A 111 -35.22 26.60 19.80
CA GLN A 111 -36.40 26.23 20.54
C GLN A 111 -37.13 27.48 21.05
N SER A 112 -38.45 27.38 21.24
CA SER A 112 -39.28 28.49 21.73
C SER A 112 -38.88 29.04 23.12
N ASN A 113 -38.11 28.27 23.90
CA ASN A 113 -37.63 28.63 25.23
C ASN A 113 -36.28 29.39 25.20
N GLY A 114 -35.78 29.78 24.03
CA GLY A 114 -34.49 30.46 23.85
C GLY A 114 -33.26 29.55 23.93
N LYS A 115 -33.47 28.23 24.02
CA LYS A 115 -32.43 27.20 23.91
C LYS A 115 -32.40 26.63 22.49
N VAL A 116 -31.51 25.67 22.24
CA VAL A 116 -31.38 24.99 20.94
C VAL A 116 -31.48 23.47 21.08
N THR A 117 -31.86 22.82 19.99
CA THR A 117 -31.73 21.37 19.80
C THR A 117 -30.53 21.10 18.91
N VAL A 118 -29.64 20.20 19.34
CA VAL A 118 -28.49 19.74 18.56
C VAL A 118 -28.74 18.31 18.11
N MET A 119 -28.81 18.08 16.80
CA MET A 119 -28.85 16.75 16.21
C MET A 119 -27.50 16.46 15.57
N LYS A 120 -26.83 15.37 15.96
CA LYS A 120 -25.58 14.90 15.35
C LYS A 120 -25.82 13.61 14.58
N HIS A 121 -25.47 13.57 13.31
CA HIS A 121 -25.44 12.35 12.50
C HIS A 121 -24.00 11.84 12.39
N MET A 122 -23.78 10.58 12.75
CA MET A 122 -22.44 9.97 12.77
C MET A 122 -22.40 8.73 11.89
N TYR A 123 -21.31 8.61 11.13
CA TYR A 123 -21.02 7.47 10.26
C TYR A 123 -19.64 6.90 10.54
N SER A 124 -19.57 5.60 10.84
CA SER A 124 -18.31 4.85 10.94
C SER A 124 -18.05 4.09 9.63
N PRO A 125 -17.08 4.52 8.80
CA PRO A 125 -16.77 3.84 7.54
C PRO A 125 -16.15 2.46 7.77
N ASP A 126 -15.27 2.34 8.77
CA ASP A 126 -14.36 1.21 8.93
C ASP A 126 -14.97 0.08 9.77
N MET A 127 -15.84 0.41 10.73
CA MET A 127 -16.40 -0.56 11.66
C MET A 127 -17.91 -0.35 11.88
N LYS A 128 -18.60 -1.41 12.31
CA LYS A 128 -19.95 -1.28 12.86
C LYS A 128 -19.84 -1.16 14.39
N LEU A 129 -20.70 -0.37 15.01
CA LEU A 129 -20.72 -0.16 16.46
C LEU A 129 -21.93 -0.84 17.10
N GLY A 130 -21.73 -1.41 18.28
CA GLY A 130 -22.81 -1.97 19.09
C GLY A 130 -23.60 -0.89 19.82
N LYS A 131 -24.81 -1.23 20.26
CA LYS A 131 -25.71 -0.32 20.99
C LYS A 131 -25.05 0.33 22.21
N GLU A 132 -24.39 -0.45 23.06
CA GLU A 132 -23.74 0.05 24.28
C GLU A 132 -22.63 1.07 23.97
N GLN A 133 -21.85 0.82 22.92
CA GLN A 133 -20.82 1.76 22.45
C GLN A 133 -21.46 3.06 21.98
N ILE A 134 -22.56 2.99 21.22
CA ILE A 134 -23.29 4.18 20.76
C ILE A 134 -23.82 5.00 21.94
N HIS A 135 -24.38 4.36 22.97
CA HIS A 135 -24.83 5.06 24.19
C HIS A 135 -23.69 5.74 24.95
N GLN A 136 -22.48 5.18 24.92
CA GLN A 136 -21.31 5.79 25.55
C GLN A 136 -20.80 7.03 24.79
N LEU A 137 -21.06 7.12 23.49
CA LEU A 137 -20.63 8.24 22.64
C LEU A 137 -21.62 9.41 22.64
N CYS A 138 -22.91 9.13 22.80
CA CYS A 138 -23.99 10.12 22.68
C CYS A 138 -24.24 10.90 23.99
N HIS A 139 -24.51 12.20 23.86
CA HIS A 139 -24.86 13.07 24.98
C HIS A 139 -26.36 13.10 25.26
N GLY A 140 -27.19 12.97 24.22
CA GLY A 140 -28.64 12.95 24.31
C GLY A 140 -29.22 11.59 23.97
N THR A 141 -30.35 11.58 23.28
CA THR A 141 -31.07 10.35 22.92
C THR A 141 -30.53 9.79 21.61
N PRO A 142 -29.98 8.56 21.59
CA PRO A 142 -29.47 7.97 20.37
C PRO A 142 -30.56 7.27 19.57
N TYR A 143 -30.52 7.47 18.25
CA TYR A 143 -31.41 6.87 17.28
C TYR A 143 -30.62 6.19 16.16
N THR A 144 -31.27 5.28 15.44
CA THR A 144 -30.79 4.81 14.13
C THR A 144 -31.73 5.28 13.03
N LEU A 145 -31.28 5.13 11.79
CA LEU A 145 -32.08 5.47 10.61
C LEU A 145 -32.98 4.28 10.26
N LYS A 146 -34.25 4.54 9.99
CA LYS A 146 -35.21 3.55 9.51
C LYS A 146 -34.92 3.22 8.04
N TRP A 147 -33.90 2.40 7.80
CA TRP A 147 -33.45 2.03 6.46
C TRP A 147 -34.55 1.34 5.65
N GLN A 148 -34.88 1.90 4.48
CA GLN A 148 -35.80 1.31 3.51
C GLN A 148 -35.25 1.46 2.08
N GLY A 149 -35.48 0.46 1.24
CA GLY A 149 -35.09 0.48 -0.18
C GLY A 149 -33.58 0.47 -0.44
N HIS A 150 -33.16 1.09 -1.55
CA HIS A 150 -31.77 1.13 -1.99
C HIS A 150 -30.92 2.10 -1.15
N ALA A 151 -29.85 1.60 -0.54
CA ALA A 151 -29.04 2.34 0.45
C ALA A 151 -28.50 3.70 -0.04
N MET A 152 -28.14 3.82 -1.33
CA MET A 152 -27.66 5.09 -1.89
C MET A 152 -28.78 6.12 -2.04
N ASN A 153 -29.98 5.69 -2.42
CA ASN A 153 -31.13 6.57 -2.58
C ASN A 153 -31.61 7.05 -1.21
N PHE A 154 -31.63 6.15 -0.23
CA PHE A 154 -31.91 6.49 1.15
C PHE A 154 -30.95 7.56 1.68
N ARG A 155 -29.63 7.41 1.46
CA ARG A 155 -28.64 8.40 1.90
C ARG A 155 -28.83 9.76 1.24
N LYS A 156 -29.18 9.80 -0.05
CA LYS A 156 -29.54 11.05 -0.74
C LYS A 156 -30.76 11.70 -0.09
N GLY A 157 -31.85 10.93 0.06
CA GLY A 157 -33.07 11.43 0.69
C GLY A 157 -32.83 11.92 2.12
N PHE A 158 -32.05 11.18 2.92
CA PHE A 158 -31.67 11.61 4.27
C PHE A 158 -30.85 12.90 4.27
N GLN A 159 -29.90 13.05 3.34
CA GLN A 159 -29.14 14.30 3.21
C GLN A 159 -30.06 15.48 2.85
N TRP A 160 -31.05 15.25 1.99
CA TRP A 160 -32.05 16.27 1.65
C TRP A 160 -32.88 16.66 2.86
N PHE A 161 -33.32 15.70 3.67
CA PHE A 161 -34.01 15.98 4.92
C PHE A 161 -33.18 16.87 5.85
N LEU A 162 -31.87 16.59 6.00
CA LEU A 162 -30.98 17.46 6.79
C LEU A 162 -30.94 18.89 6.24
N GLU A 163 -30.88 19.06 4.91
CA GLU A 163 -30.93 20.37 4.27
C GLU A 163 -32.28 21.09 4.48
N GLN A 164 -33.39 20.36 4.62
CA GLN A 164 -34.73 20.93 4.86
C GLN A 164 -35.04 21.29 6.32
N LEU A 165 -34.21 20.89 7.30
CA LEU A 165 -34.38 21.28 8.71
C LEU A 165 -34.09 22.77 8.95
N GLY A 166 -33.24 23.38 8.11
CA GLY A 166 -32.72 24.73 8.34
C GLY A 166 -31.82 24.81 9.58
N GLY A 167 -31.71 26.01 10.17
CA GLY A 167 -30.84 26.28 11.31
C GLY A 167 -29.35 26.30 10.95
N TRP A 168 -28.50 26.22 11.98
CA TRP A 168 -27.05 26.24 11.82
C TRP A 168 -26.51 24.82 11.67
N GLN A 169 -25.85 24.54 10.55
CA GLN A 169 -25.49 23.19 10.13
C GLN A 169 -24.01 23.07 9.78
N CYS A 170 -23.44 21.93 10.17
CA CYS A 170 -22.16 21.42 9.70
C CYS A 170 -22.39 20.14 8.91
N ARG A 171 -22.16 20.18 7.59
CA ARG A 171 -22.40 19.05 6.68
C ARG A 171 -21.09 18.52 6.11
N GLN A 172 -20.98 17.20 6.05
CA GLN A 172 -19.85 16.47 5.46
C GLN A 172 -20.21 15.91 4.08
N TYR A 173 -21.46 16.02 3.67
CA TYR A 173 -21.93 15.63 2.34
C TYR A 173 -22.71 16.78 1.71
N ALA A 174 -22.68 16.84 0.39
CA ALA A 174 -23.46 17.80 -0.38
C ALA A 174 -24.33 17.06 -1.42
N LEU A 175 -25.56 17.54 -1.57
CA LEU A 175 -26.38 17.21 -2.72
C LEU A 175 -26.13 18.23 -3.83
N SER A 176 -25.82 17.75 -5.02
CA SER A 176 -25.69 18.59 -6.20
C SER A 176 -26.66 18.14 -7.29
N HIS A 177 -27.30 19.11 -7.94
CA HIS A 177 -28.00 18.86 -9.19
C HIS A 177 -26.97 18.40 -10.22
N VAL A 178 -27.33 17.36 -10.96
CA VAL A 178 -26.57 16.97 -12.15
C VAL A 178 -26.68 18.14 -13.14
N MET A 179 -25.54 18.75 -13.47
CA MET A 179 -25.50 20.00 -14.23
C MET A 179 -26.22 19.91 -15.58
N THR A 180 -26.76 21.05 -16.00
CA THR A 180 -27.66 21.30 -17.13
C THR A 180 -27.16 20.86 -18.50
N CYS A 181 -25.90 20.42 -18.63
CA CYS A 181 -25.42 19.75 -19.83
C CYS A 181 -26.04 18.34 -20.03
N GLN A 182 -26.76 17.80 -19.03
CA GLN A 182 -27.52 16.55 -19.15
C GLN A 182 -29.02 16.73 -19.46
N LYS A 183 -29.50 17.95 -19.74
CA LYS A 183 -30.95 18.23 -19.89
C LYS A 183 -31.61 17.77 -21.19
N ASN A 184 -30.88 17.28 -22.19
CA ASN A 184 -31.50 16.65 -23.37
C ASN A 184 -31.80 15.17 -23.13
N ARG A 185 -32.50 14.86 -22.03
CA ARG A 185 -33.07 13.52 -21.82
C ARG A 185 -34.57 13.66 -21.69
N GLY A 186 -35.28 13.26 -22.75
CA GLY A 186 -36.71 12.99 -22.69
C GLY A 186 -37.01 11.96 -21.61
N GLU A 187 -38.18 12.11 -20.99
CA GLU A 187 -38.70 11.24 -19.95
C GLU A 187 -38.62 9.77 -20.38
N GLY A 188 -37.70 9.02 -19.76
CA GLY A 188 -37.56 7.58 -19.96
C GLY A 188 -36.13 7.07 -20.19
N SER A 189 -35.15 7.93 -20.51
CA SER A 189 -33.80 7.43 -20.78
C SER A 189 -33.00 7.19 -19.50
N LYS A 190 -32.53 5.95 -19.36
CA LYS A 190 -31.51 5.53 -18.41
C LYS A 190 -30.25 6.38 -18.65
N GLY A 191 -29.38 6.49 -17.65
CA GLY A 191 -28.11 7.20 -17.78
C GLY A 191 -27.36 6.74 -19.03
N PHE A 192 -26.61 7.65 -19.69
CA PHE A 192 -25.79 7.38 -20.87
C PHE A 192 -25.09 6.05 -20.69
N HIS A 193 -25.62 5.05 -21.36
CA HIS A 193 -25.07 3.72 -21.36
C HIS A 193 -24.23 3.66 -22.62
N ILE A 194 -22.94 3.35 -22.48
CA ILE A 194 -22.06 3.11 -23.63
C ILE A 194 -22.63 2.03 -24.57
N SER A 195 -23.59 1.21 -24.10
CA SER A 195 -24.34 0.24 -24.89
C SER A 195 -25.45 0.83 -25.79
N GLU A 196 -25.72 2.13 -25.71
CA GLU A 196 -26.63 2.87 -26.59
C GLU A 196 -25.89 3.50 -27.78
N LEU A 197 -24.55 3.54 -27.73
CA LEU A 197 -23.71 3.95 -28.85
C LEU A 197 -23.58 2.81 -29.86
N THR A 198 -23.43 3.18 -31.13
CA THR A 198 -23.00 2.24 -32.17
C THR A 198 -21.54 1.83 -31.96
N GLU A 199 -21.15 0.67 -32.47
CA GLU A 199 -19.77 0.18 -32.45
C GLU A 199 -18.80 1.22 -33.04
N GLU A 200 -19.21 1.88 -34.13
CA GLU A 200 -18.42 2.93 -34.78
C GLU A 200 -18.22 4.18 -33.90
N GLU A 201 -19.23 4.59 -33.11
CA GLU A 201 -19.11 5.71 -32.17
C GLU A 201 -18.24 5.36 -30.96
N VAL A 202 -18.34 4.11 -30.49
CA VAL A 202 -17.48 3.59 -29.42
C VAL A 202 -16.02 3.58 -29.89
N ASP A 203 -15.75 3.05 -31.08
CA ASP A 203 -14.41 2.97 -31.66
C ASP A 203 -13.82 4.37 -31.91
N LYS A 204 -14.61 5.32 -32.43
CA LYS A 204 -14.19 6.72 -32.58
C LYS A 204 -13.81 7.36 -31.25
N GLY A 205 -14.59 7.10 -30.19
CA GLY A 205 -14.29 7.61 -28.86
C GLY A 205 -12.99 7.04 -28.28
N PHE A 206 -12.76 5.73 -28.40
CA PHE A 206 -11.52 5.11 -27.95
C PHE A 206 -10.30 5.52 -28.79
N ALA A 207 -10.45 5.65 -30.11
CA ALA A 207 -9.40 6.15 -30.99
C ALA A 207 -9.00 7.59 -30.64
N PHE A 208 -9.98 8.45 -30.34
CA PHE A 208 -9.73 9.82 -29.89
C PHE A 208 -8.98 9.87 -28.54
N ILE A 209 -9.32 8.99 -27.59
CA ILE A 209 -8.56 8.87 -26.33
C ILE A 209 -7.13 8.38 -26.60
N GLN A 210 -6.95 7.40 -27.49
CA GLN A 210 -5.66 6.82 -27.82
C GLN A 210 -4.72 7.81 -28.48
N GLU A 211 -5.21 8.61 -29.42
CA GLU A 211 -4.45 9.66 -30.11
C GLU A 211 -3.95 10.72 -29.13
N GLU A 212 -4.81 11.18 -28.21
CA GLU A 212 -4.43 12.23 -27.28
C GLU A 212 -3.61 11.74 -26.08
N ALA A 213 -3.73 10.47 -25.68
CA ALA A 213 -3.07 9.93 -24.50
C ALA A 213 -1.54 10.17 -24.50
N GLY A 214 -0.89 10.15 -25.68
CA GLY A 214 0.53 10.43 -25.84
C GLY A 214 0.93 11.89 -25.57
N ASN A 215 0.00 12.84 -25.69
CA ASN A 215 0.24 14.28 -25.56
C ASN A 215 -0.01 14.81 -24.13
N LEU A 216 -0.62 14.01 -23.26
CA LEU A 216 -1.01 14.36 -21.89
C LEU A 216 0.08 14.02 -20.86
N ALA A 217 1.27 14.62 -21.05
CA ALA A 217 2.47 14.35 -20.24
C ALA A 217 2.35 14.68 -18.75
N SER A 218 1.43 15.58 -18.35
CA SER A 218 1.21 15.95 -16.94
C SER A 218 -0.21 15.68 -16.48
N GLU A 219 -0.38 15.36 -15.20
CA GLU A 219 -1.69 15.09 -14.59
C GLU A 219 -2.63 16.29 -14.71
N TRP A 220 -2.10 17.50 -14.58
CA TRP A 220 -2.87 18.73 -14.76
C TRP A 220 -3.42 18.89 -16.18
N LYS A 221 -2.59 18.65 -17.21
CA LYS A 221 -3.04 18.69 -18.62
C LYS A 221 -4.12 17.63 -18.87
N ARG A 222 -4.02 16.47 -18.22
CA ARG A 222 -5.01 15.39 -18.32
C ARG A 222 -6.35 15.81 -17.73
N ILE A 223 -6.37 16.32 -16.50
CA ILE A 223 -7.61 16.81 -15.86
C ILE A 223 -8.25 17.91 -16.72
N GLN A 224 -7.43 18.84 -17.23
CA GLN A 224 -7.92 19.91 -18.11
C GLN A 224 -8.53 19.36 -19.40
N TRP A 225 -7.88 18.38 -20.04
CA TRP A 225 -8.35 17.76 -21.27
C TRP A 225 -9.64 16.96 -21.07
N ILE A 226 -9.71 16.15 -20.00
CA ILE A 226 -10.90 15.38 -19.61
C ILE A 226 -12.07 16.35 -19.40
N THR A 227 -11.85 17.41 -18.63
CA THR A 227 -12.90 18.41 -18.33
C THR A 227 -13.41 19.07 -19.61
N LYS A 228 -12.51 19.44 -20.53
CA LYS A 228 -12.91 20.07 -21.80
C LYS A 228 -13.71 19.12 -22.68
N ASN A 229 -13.24 17.89 -22.87
CA ASN A 229 -13.82 16.97 -23.84
C ASN A 229 -15.07 16.25 -23.32
N LEU A 230 -15.18 16.04 -22.00
CA LEU A 230 -16.38 15.42 -21.42
C LEU A 230 -17.52 16.41 -21.17
N HIS A 231 -17.22 17.69 -20.93
CA HIS A 231 -18.21 18.63 -20.39
C HIS A 231 -18.36 19.93 -21.19
N ILE A 232 -17.40 20.32 -22.02
CA ILE A 232 -17.41 21.62 -22.70
C ILE A 232 -17.57 21.45 -24.22
N ASN A 233 -16.79 20.55 -24.84
CA ASN A 233 -16.79 20.36 -26.28
C ASN A 233 -17.87 19.34 -26.72
N ALA A 234 -19.02 19.84 -27.17
CA ALA A 234 -20.13 19.00 -27.65
C ALA A 234 -19.79 18.16 -28.88
N GLU A 235 -18.81 18.58 -29.68
CA GLU A 235 -18.32 17.87 -30.86
C GLU A 235 -17.26 16.80 -30.51
N SER A 236 -16.90 16.66 -29.24
CA SER A 236 -15.93 15.65 -28.82
C SER A 236 -16.51 14.25 -29.01
N PRO A 237 -15.76 13.29 -29.60
CA PRO A 237 -16.19 11.89 -29.69
C PRO A 237 -16.49 11.22 -28.35
N ILE A 238 -15.99 11.79 -27.26
CA ILE A 238 -16.21 11.32 -25.88
C ILE A 238 -17.10 12.26 -25.07
N TYR A 239 -17.80 13.21 -25.70
CA TYR A 239 -18.67 14.14 -25.00
C TYR A 239 -19.70 13.38 -24.15
N GLN A 240 -19.80 13.74 -22.86
CA GLN A 240 -20.64 13.06 -21.86
C GLN A 240 -20.32 11.59 -21.55
N TRP A 241 -19.20 11.03 -22.05
CA TRP A 241 -18.77 9.71 -21.61
C TRP A 241 -18.54 9.70 -20.09
N PRO A 242 -18.74 8.54 -19.42
CA PRO A 242 -18.46 8.43 -18.00
C PRO A 242 -16.98 8.74 -17.71
N VAL A 243 -16.73 9.70 -16.82
CA VAL A 243 -15.37 10.11 -16.41
C VAL A 243 -14.53 8.90 -16.04
N ALA A 244 -15.10 7.95 -15.29
CA ALA A 244 -14.41 6.74 -14.88
C ALA A 244 -13.98 5.83 -16.04
N ILE A 245 -14.70 5.82 -17.18
CA ILE A 245 -14.29 5.07 -18.37
C ILE A 245 -13.11 5.77 -19.04
N VAL A 246 -13.19 7.08 -19.21
CA VAL A 246 -12.11 7.86 -19.85
C VAL A 246 -10.84 7.88 -19.00
N GLU A 247 -10.95 8.05 -17.68
CA GLU A 247 -9.81 7.94 -16.75
C GLU A 247 -9.20 6.55 -16.77
N LYS A 248 -10.02 5.49 -16.72
CA LYS A 248 -9.51 4.11 -16.82
C LYS A 248 -8.85 3.83 -18.16
N SER A 249 -9.37 4.40 -19.26
CA SER A 249 -8.82 4.22 -20.60
C SER A 249 -7.49 4.94 -20.75
N LEU A 250 -7.40 6.22 -20.34
CA LEU A 250 -6.17 6.98 -20.29
C LEU A 250 -5.12 6.33 -19.37
N HIS A 251 -5.55 5.81 -18.23
CA HIS A 251 -4.68 5.06 -17.32
C HIS A 251 -4.22 3.75 -17.95
N ALA A 252 -5.12 2.98 -18.56
CA ALA A 252 -4.79 1.74 -19.25
C ALA A 252 -3.83 1.97 -20.42
N ILE A 253 -4.00 3.04 -21.20
CA ILE A 253 -3.08 3.40 -22.29
C ILE A 253 -1.72 3.82 -21.75
N ARG A 254 -1.69 4.63 -20.68
CA ARG A 254 -0.42 5.08 -20.06
C ARG A 254 0.37 3.94 -19.43
N THR A 255 -0.35 3.00 -18.82
CA THR A 255 0.26 1.90 -18.06
C THR A 255 0.34 0.61 -18.86
N ASP A 256 -0.24 0.54 -20.06
CA ASP A 256 -0.58 -0.73 -20.74
C ASP A 256 -1.38 -1.68 -19.81
N GLY A 257 -2.14 -1.10 -18.87
CA GLY A 257 -2.83 -1.82 -17.78
C GLY A 257 -1.93 -2.32 -16.63
N VAL A 258 -0.64 -1.95 -16.61
CA VAL A 258 0.38 -2.42 -15.67
C VAL A 258 0.49 -1.50 -14.44
N LEU A 259 0.15 -2.03 -13.26
CA LEU A 259 0.16 -1.26 -12.01
C LEU A 259 1.55 -1.09 -11.38
N ALA A 260 2.55 -1.85 -11.85
CA ALA A 260 3.95 -1.73 -11.47
C ALA A 260 4.81 -1.59 -12.74
N LEU A 261 5.23 -0.37 -13.06
CA LEU A 261 6.07 -0.10 -14.22
C LEU A 261 7.49 -0.66 -14.00
N PRO A 262 8.15 -1.15 -15.05
CA PRO A 262 9.55 -1.57 -14.94
C PRO A 262 10.43 -0.37 -14.60
N VAL A 263 11.31 -0.56 -13.63
CA VAL A 263 12.44 0.32 -13.38
C VAL A 263 13.57 -0.13 -14.30
N GLU A 264 14.00 0.78 -15.17
CA GLU A 264 15.12 0.59 -16.10
C GLU A 264 16.33 1.41 -15.61
N ASP A 265 17.47 1.31 -16.31
CA ASP A 265 18.68 2.12 -16.03
C ASP A 265 19.29 1.94 -14.62
N PHE A 266 19.36 0.69 -14.16
CA PHE A 266 20.06 0.31 -12.94
C PHE A 266 21.54 -0.03 -13.23
N TYR A 267 22.45 0.86 -12.82
CA TYR A 267 23.89 0.74 -13.15
C TYR A 267 24.76 0.15 -12.03
N LEU A 268 24.20 -0.69 -11.16
CA LEU A 268 24.95 -1.48 -10.18
C LEU A 268 25.08 -2.92 -10.65
N THR A 269 26.26 -3.48 -10.47
CA THR A 269 26.64 -4.85 -10.89
C THR A 269 27.16 -5.65 -9.69
N LEU A 270 27.42 -6.95 -9.88
CA LEU A 270 28.12 -7.76 -8.87
C LEU A 270 29.53 -7.23 -8.55
N ALA A 271 30.14 -6.42 -9.44
CA ALA A 271 31.43 -5.78 -9.17
C ALA A 271 31.33 -4.72 -8.06
N ASP A 272 30.14 -4.16 -7.82
CA ASP A 272 29.87 -3.15 -6.81
C ASP A 272 29.56 -3.74 -5.42
N VAL A 273 29.26 -5.04 -5.36
CA VAL A 273 28.92 -5.76 -4.13
C VAL A 273 30.19 -6.01 -3.29
N ASP A 274 30.07 -5.86 -1.98
CA ASP A 274 31.15 -6.17 -1.04
C ASP A 274 31.60 -7.64 -1.16
N VAL A 275 32.90 -7.89 -1.02
CA VAL A 275 33.48 -9.22 -1.30
C VAL A 275 33.03 -10.27 -0.30
N ASP A 276 32.82 -9.90 0.97
CA ASP A 276 32.40 -10.84 2.00
C ASP A 276 30.93 -11.18 1.81
N VAL A 277 30.10 -10.18 1.47
CA VAL A 277 28.70 -10.38 1.06
C VAL A 277 28.58 -11.29 -0.16
N LEU A 278 29.40 -11.01 -1.19
CA LEU A 278 29.41 -11.77 -2.43
C LEU A 278 29.75 -13.25 -2.15
N LYS A 279 30.77 -13.51 -1.32
CA LYS A 279 31.20 -14.87 -0.97
C LYS A 279 30.23 -15.59 -0.03
N PHE A 280 29.74 -14.89 0.98
CA PHE A 280 28.95 -15.48 2.07
C PHE A 280 27.50 -15.77 1.66
N ALA A 281 26.85 -14.83 0.96
CA ALA A 281 25.43 -14.93 0.62
C ALA A 281 25.18 -15.10 -0.88
N VAL A 282 25.73 -14.21 -1.71
CA VAL A 282 25.37 -14.14 -3.14
C VAL A 282 25.85 -15.38 -3.90
N ASN A 283 27.07 -15.86 -3.65
CA ASN A 283 27.61 -17.03 -4.32
C ASN A 283 26.79 -18.30 -4.05
N PRO A 284 26.48 -18.65 -2.79
CA PRO A 284 25.53 -19.72 -2.50
C PRO A 284 24.16 -19.52 -3.15
N MET A 285 23.61 -18.29 -3.13
CA MET A 285 22.34 -17.98 -3.77
C MET A 285 22.35 -18.24 -5.28
N LEU A 286 23.37 -17.76 -6.00
CA LEU A 286 23.50 -17.95 -7.44
C LEU A 286 23.63 -19.43 -7.80
N LYS A 287 24.39 -20.21 -7.01
CA LYS A 287 24.50 -21.67 -7.18
C LYS A 287 23.19 -22.40 -6.91
N ALA A 288 22.37 -21.92 -5.98
CA ALA A 288 21.05 -22.50 -5.70
C ALA A 288 19.98 -22.07 -6.71
N MET A 289 20.16 -20.92 -7.36
CA MET A 289 19.17 -20.27 -8.25
C MET A 289 19.60 -20.28 -9.72
N THR A 290 20.38 -21.26 -10.17
CA THR A 290 20.95 -21.30 -11.54
C THR A 290 19.89 -21.14 -12.64
N THR A 291 18.69 -21.70 -12.46
CA THR A 291 17.57 -21.60 -13.41
C THR A 291 16.65 -20.39 -13.18
N HIS A 292 17.03 -19.46 -12.31
CA HIS A 292 16.25 -18.30 -11.90
C HIS A 292 17.04 -16.98 -11.99
N ALA A 293 18.33 -17.03 -12.30
CA ALA A 293 19.14 -15.83 -12.50
C ALA A 293 18.80 -15.12 -13.82
N ILE A 294 18.64 -13.79 -13.77
CA ILE A 294 18.28 -12.96 -14.94
C ILE A 294 19.31 -13.14 -16.06
N GLY A 295 20.59 -13.02 -15.75
CA GLY A 295 21.68 -13.13 -16.73
C GLY A 295 21.70 -14.48 -17.43
N TYR A 296 21.36 -15.57 -16.71
CA TYR A 296 21.21 -16.90 -17.30
C TYR A 296 20.08 -16.91 -18.34
N TRP A 297 18.91 -16.37 -18.01
CA TRP A 297 17.77 -16.33 -18.95
C TRP A 297 18.00 -15.40 -20.13
N LYS A 298 18.60 -14.22 -19.92
CA LYS A 298 18.93 -13.31 -21.03
C LYS A 298 19.87 -13.96 -22.04
N ARG A 299 20.90 -14.68 -21.57
CA ARG A 299 21.80 -15.44 -22.45
C ARG A 299 21.09 -16.63 -23.10
N LYS A 300 20.41 -17.47 -22.32
CA LYS A 300 19.75 -18.70 -22.80
C LYS A 300 18.62 -18.44 -23.80
N MET A 301 17.89 -17.34 -23.64
CA MET A 301 16.77 -16.96 -24.51
C MET A 301 17.15 -15.86 -25.51
N SER A 302 18.43 -15.45 -25.56
CA SER A 302 18.92 -14.37 -26.43
C SER A 302 18.09 -13.09 -26.35
N LEU A 303 17.71 -12.69 -25.12
CA LEU A 303 16.84 -11.54 -24.88
C LEU A 303 17.65 -10.24 -24.94
N THR A 304 17.21 -9.31 -25.79
CA THR A 304 17.82 -7.98 -26.01
C THR A 304 17.18 -6.87 -25.18
N SER A 305 16.20 -7.21 -24.34
CA SER A 305 15.51 -6.29 -23.44
C SER A 305 16.50 -5.55 -22.53
N PRO A 306 16.23 -4.29 -22.13
CA PRO A 306 17.03 -3.62 -21.12
C PRO A 306 16.98 -4.36 -19.78
N ALA A 307 18.03 -4.24 -18.97
CA ALA A 307 18.02 -4.72 -17.60
C ALA A 307 16.97 -3.94 -16.80
N SER A 308 16.06 -4.65 -16.14
CA SER A 308 14.96 -4.03 -15.42
C SER A 308 14.41 -4.94 -14.32
N TYR A 309 13.68 -4.36 -13.38
CA TYR A 309 12.87 -5.06 -12.40
C TYR A 309 11.53 -4.35 -12.22
N ARG A 310 10.54 -5.01 -11.63
CA ARG A 310 9.30 -4.37 -11.17
C ARG A 310 9.26 -4.41 -9.66
N GLU A 311 8.79 -3.33 -9.08
CA GLU A 311 8.67 -3.19 -7.63
C GLU A 311 7.23 -2.84 -7.26
N ALA A 312 6.74 -3.39 -6.16
CA ALA A 312 5.41 -3.07 -5.63
C ALA A 312 5.29 -3.38 -4.15
N SER A 313 4.47 -2.59 -3.46
CA SER A 313 4.11 -2.80 -2.05
C SER A 313 2.96 -3.77 -1.80
N GLU A 314 2.25 -4.16 -2.86
CA GLU A 314 1.17 -5.14 -2.80
C GLU A 314 1.29 -6.12 -3.96
N PHE A 315 1.02 -7.41 -3.72
CA PHE A 315 1.01 -8.41 -4.80
C PHE A 315 0.05 -8.07 -5.95
N ASP A 316 -1.01 -7.32 -5.63
CA ASP A 316 -2.02 -6.91 -6.58
C ASP A 316 -1.51 -5.83 -7.55
N PHE A 317 -0.33 -5.23 -7.34
CA PHE A 317 0.22 -4.28 -8.31
C PHE A 317 1.08 -4.96 -9.39
N PHE A 318 1.42 -6.25 -9.24
CA PHE A 318 1.99 -7.04 -10.34
C PHE A 318 0.94 -7.48 -11.39
N ARG A 319 -0.29 -6.96 -11.29
CA ARG A 319 -1.36 -7.18 -12.25
C ARG A 319 -1.09 -6.47 -13.59
N GLY A 320 -1.83 -6.88 -14.62
CA GLY A 320 -1.81 -6.23 -15.94
C GLY A 320 -0.85 -6.85 -16.93
N GLN A 321 0.35 -7.22 -16.48
CA GLN A 321 1.35 -7.87 -17.34
C GLN A 321 1.91 -9.15 -16.70
N PRO A 322 1.97 -10.27 -17.44
CA PRO A 322 2.67 -11.46 -16.99
C PRO A 322 4.11 -11.16 -16.59
N GLY A 323 4.56 -11.82 -15.52
CA GLY A 323 5.96 -11.80 -15.12
C GLY A 323 6.87 -12.29 -16.25
N ARG A 324 8.15 -11.96 -16.18
CA ARG A 324 9.13 -12.37 -17.18
C ARG A 324 10.38 -12.92 -16.52
N LYS A 325 11.00 -13.92 -17.14
CA LYS A 325 12.20 -14.57 -16.61
C LYS A 325 13.43 -13.65 -16.55
N ASP A 326 13.46 -12.64 -17.42
CA ASP A 326 14.51 -11.62 -17.50
C ASP A 326 14.21 -10.35 -16.68
N ARG A 327 13.07 -10.31 -15.98
CA ARG A 327 12.64 -9.16 -15.19
C ARG A 327 12.06 -9.61 -13.85
N PRO A 328 12.81 -9.42 -12.74
CA PRO A 328 12.34 -9.79 -11.42
C PRO A 328 11.12 -9.00 -11.00
N ASP A 329 10.31 -9.62 -10.15
CA ASP A 329 9.27 -8.93 -9.37
C ASP A 329 9.73 -8.85 -7.91
N ILE A 330 9.79 -7.63 -7.38
CA ILE A 330 10.28 -7.30 -6.04
C ILE A 330 9.12 -6.75 -5.22
N HIS A 331 8.67 -7.49 -4.22
CA HIS A 331 7.71 -6.99 -3.27
C HIS A 331 8.45 -6.20 -2.18
N ASP A 332 8.33 -4.88 -2.21
CA ASP A 332 9.09 -3.93 -1.37
C ASP A 332 8.15 -2.92 -0.71
N ASP A 333 8.54 -2.31 0.42
CA ASP A 333 7.74 -1.37 1.24
C ASP A 333 6.40 -1.87 1.80
N GLY A 334 5.95 -3.07 1.42
CA GLY A 334 4.77 -3.72 1.97
C GLY A 334 5.02 -4.46 3.29
N ARG A 335 3.97 -4.64 4.08
CA ARG A 335 4.04 -5.42 5.33
C ARG A 335 3.76 -6.89 5.08
N LEU A 336 4.81 -7.71 5.01
CA LEU A 336 4.69 -9.15 4.75
C LEU A 336 3.82 -9.88 5.80
N ALA A 337 3.83 -9.41 7.05
CA ALA A 337 3.01 -9.96 8.13
C ALA A 337 1.50 -9.77 7.92
N GLU A 338 1.10 -8.78 7.12
CA GLU A 338 -0.30 -8.50 6.78
C GLU A 338 -0.75 -9.29 5.54
N GLU A 339 0.18 -9.85 4.79
CA GLU A 339 -0.12 -10.64 3.61
C GLU A 339 -0.55 -12.08 3.96
N PRO A 340 -1.63 -12.61 3.36
CA PRO A 340 -2.05 -13.98 3.64
C PRO A 340 -0.93 -14.99 3.38
N ILE A 341 -0.67 -15.90 4.32
CA ILE A 341 0.42 -16.89 4.20
C ILE A 341 0.33 -17.74 2.92
N ARG A 342 -0.89 -17.98 2.42
CA ARG A 342 -1.08 -18.61 1.10
C ARG A 342 -0.39 -17.81 0.01
N LYS A 343 -0.51 -16.47 0.02
CA LYS A 343 0.10 -15.56 -0.95
C LYS A 343 1.60 -15.69 -0.99
N MET A 344 2.23 -15.61 0.17
CA MET A 344 3.68 -15.79 0.33
C MET A 344 4.15 -17.12 -0.27
N LYS A 345 3.51 -18.24 0.08
CA LYS A 345 3.84 -19.56 -0.49
C LYS A 345 3.77 -19.56 -2.02
N GLY A 346 2.68 -19.03 -2.58
CA GLY A 346 2.48 -18.97 -4.03
C GLY A 346 3.50 -18.08 -4.75
N PHE A 347 3.88 -16.96 -4.13
CA PHE A 347 4.92 -16.09 -4.68
C PHE A 347 6.29 -16.76 -4.64
N THR A 348 6.65 -17.45 -3.55
CA THR A 348 7.90 -18.23 -3.48
C THR A 348 7.91 -19.49 -4.34
N ASP A 349 6.76 -19.95 -4.83
CA ASP A 349 6.68 -21.13 -5.69
C ASP A 349 7.02 -20.77 -7.15
N VAL A 350 8.32 -20.71 -7.42
CA VAL A 350 8.88 -20.43 -8.74
C VAL A 350 8.85 -21.65 -9.68
N GLY A 351 8.59 -22.85 -9.15
CA GLY A 351 8.52 -24.11 -9.90
C GLY A 351 7.12 -24.43 -10.42
N CYS A 352 6.07 -23.78 -9.93
CA CYS A 352 4.70 -24.03 -10.34
C CYS A 352 4.44 -23.60 -11.80
N THR A 353 4.09 -24.56 -12.65
CA THR A 353 3.70 -24.37 -14.06
C THR A 353 2.23 -23.99 -14.23
N MET A 354 1.43 -24.22 -13.19
CA MET A 354 0.00 -23.91 -13.20
C MET A 354 -0.17 -22.41 -12.92
N LEU A 355 -0.99 -21.75 -13.72
CA LEU A 355 -1.67 -20.53 -13.27
C LEU A 355 -2.43 -20.92 -12.00
N THR A 356 -1.88 -20.63 -10.80
CA THR A 356 -2.49 -21.10 -9.56
C THR A 356 -3.88 -20.48 -9.42
N ARG A 357 -4.91 -21.31 -9.65
CA ARG A 357 -6.29 -20.91 -9.94
C ARG A 357 -7.11 -20.49 -8.70
N GLU A 358 -6.49 -20.35 -7.54
CA GLU A 358 -7.15 -19.91 -6.29
C GLU A 358 -7.11 -18.40 -6.01
N ARG A 359 -6.74 -17.55 -6.99
CA ARG A 359 -6.64 -16.09 -6.75
C ARG A 359 -7.14 -15.30 -7.94
N TRP A 360 -8.45 -15.13 -8.01
CA TRP A 360 -9.19 -14.46 -9.09
C TRP A 360 -8.99 -12.92 -9.17
N GLY A 361 -7.74 -12.47 -9.01
CA GLY A 361 -7.33 -11.09 -9.15
C GLY A 361 -5.87 -10.98 -9.62
N ALA A 362 -5.64 -11.36 -10.88
CA ALA A 362 -4.81 -10.66 -11.86
C ALA A 362 -3.24 -10.63 -11.84
N ALA A 363 -2.48 -11.09 -10.85
CA ALA A 363 -1.01 -11.20 -11.02
C ALA A 363 -0.63 -12.55 -11.64
N LYS A 364 0.02 -12.54 -12.82
CA LYS A 364 0.44 -13.76 -13.54
C LYS A 364 1.94 -13.97 -13.38
N PHE A 365 2.34 -14.87 -12.50
CA PHE A 365 3.77 -15.18 -12.33
C PHE A 365 4.23 -16.29 -13.27
N VAL A 366 5.45 -16.16 -13.79
CA VAL A 366 6.02 -17.14 -14.73
C VAL A 366 6.96 -18.09 -14.00
N GLN A 367 6.92 -19.37 -14.36
CA GLN A 367 7.83 -20.38 -13.83
C GLN A 367 9.28 -19.99 -14.14
N GLY A 368 10.18 -20.08 -13.15
CA GLY A 368 11.59 -19.74 -13.33
C GLY A 368 11.89 -18.23 -13.27
N GLN A 369 10.90 -17.37 -13.03
CA GLN A 369 11.11 -15.95 -12.77
C GLN A 369 11.71 -15.72 -11.38
N LEU A 370 12.71 -14.83 -11.28
CA LEU A 370 13.22 -14.35 -9.99
C LEU A 370 12.16 -13.51 -9.28
N ARG A 371 11.92 -13.80 -8.02
CA ARG A 371 10.94 -13.10 -7.19
C ARG A 371 11.57 -12.81 -5.83
N VAL A 372 11.44 -11.59 -5.34
CA VAL A 372 12.13 -11.12 -4.14
C VAL A 372 11.12 -10.54 -3.16
N PHE A 373 11.32 -10.86 -1.88
CA PHE A 373 10.68 -10.18 -0.77
C PHE A 373 11.69 -9.27 -0.09
N VAL A 374 11.29 -8.04 0.15
CA VAL A 374 12.00 -7.12 1.02
C VAL A 374 11.09 -6.85 2.21
N CYS A 375 11.64 -7.01 3.41
CA CYS A 375 10.91 -6.86 4.65
C CYS A 375 11.88 -6.36 5.73
N ASN A 376 11.46 -5.32 6.44
CA ASN A 376 12.23 -4.73 7.53
C ASN A 376 11.89 -5.34 8.89
N ASP A 377 10.91 -6.24 8.95
CA ASP A 377 10.45 -6.84 10.20
C ASP A 377 11.35 -8.02 10.59
N TYR A 378 12.02 -7.90 11.73
CA TYR A 378 12.78 -8.97 12.36
C TYR A 378 12.80 -8.77 13.87
N THR A 379 13.11 -9.83 14.60
CA THR A 379 13.33 -9.78 16.05
C THR A 379 14.81 -9.70 16.33
N TYR A 380 15.23 -8.68 17.08
CA TYR A 380 16.57 -8.63 17.67
C TYR A 380 16.61 -9.54 18.90
N THR A 381 17.04 -10.79 18.72
CA THR A 381 17.00 -11.82 19.77
C THR A 381 18.16 -11.72 20.75
N GLU A 382 18.02 -12.30 21.94
CA GLU A 382 19.12 -12.41 22.92
C GLU A 382 20.36 -13.11 22.36
N TRP A 383 20.17 -14.03 21.41
CA TRP A 383 21.27 -14.68 20.73
C TRP A 383 22.10 -13.67 19.92
N ALA A 384 21.43 -12.77 19.20
CA ALA A 384 22.08 -11.73 18.40
C ALA A 384 22.80 -10.70 19.29
N GLU A 385 22.19 -10.33 20.41
CA GLU A 385 22.79 -9.41 21.39
C GLU A 385 24.10 -9.95 21.95
N ARG A 386 24.16 -11.25 22.28
CA ARG A 386 25.39 -11.91 22.76
C ARG A 386 26.55 -11.89 21.76
N GLN A 387 26.31 -11.59 20.49
CA GLN A 387 27.36 -11.52 19.47
C GLN A 387 27.86 -10.10 19.22
N GLN A 388 27.41 -9.09 19.95
CA GLN A 388 27.78 -7.69 19.74
C GLN A 388 29.29 -7.40 19.83
N ASP A 389 30.05 -8.23 20.56
CA ASP A 389 31.51 -8.08 20.70
C ASP A 389 32.32 -9.01 19.76
N THR A 390 31.64 -9.87 18.99
CA THR A 390 32.32 -10.80 18.07
C THR A 390 33.11 -10.07 16.97
N VAL A 391 34.32 -10.52 16.67
CA VAL A 391 35.21 -9.89 15.68
C VAL A 391 34.60 -9.96 14.27
N SER A 392 34.78 -8.89 13.48
CA SER A 392 34.36 -8.85 12.07
C SER A 392 35.07 -9.93 11.25
N GLY A 393 34.34 -10.54 10.31
CA GLY A 393 34.79 -11.66 9.48
C GLY A 393 34.59 -13.04 10.13
N THR A 394 34.19 -13.11 11.41
CA THR A 394 33.87 -14.38 12.07
C THR A 394 32.54 -14.93 11.56
N VAL A 395 32.53 -16.22 11.19
CA VAL A 395 31.30 -16.96 10.86
C VAL A 395 30.84 -17.74 12.08
N LEU A 396 29.64 -17.41 12.54
CA LEU A 396 28.93 -18.09 13.61
C LEU A 396 27.81 -18.97 13.05
N TYR A 397 27.22 -19.77 13.92
CA TYR A 397 26.16 -20.71 13.55
C TYR A 397 25.04 -20.64 14.58
N MET A 398 23.84 -20.30 14.13
CA MET A 398 22.62 -20.33 14.95
C MET A 398 21.82 -21.60 14.67
N THR A 399 21.10 -22.09 15.68
CA THR A 399 20.16 -23.21 15.52
C THR A 399 18.97 -22.81 14.65
N HIS A 400 18.26 -23.80 14.11
CA HIS A 400 17.05 -23.54 13.32
C HIS A 400 15.98 -22.79 14.13
N GLU A 401 15.79 -23.17 15.39
CA GLU A 401 14.83 -22.54 16.31
C GLU A 401 15.15 -21.06 16.55
N GLN A 402 16.41 -20.74 16.84
CA GLN A 402 16.87 -19.35 16.98
C GLN A 402 16.64 -18.53 15.70
N PHE A 403 16.86 -19.15 14.53
CA PHE A 403 16.58 -18.49 13.26
C PHE A 403 15.08 -18.21 13.08
N LEU A 404 14.20 -19.16 13.43
CA LEU A 404 12.75 -18.97 13.36
C LEU A 404 12.28 -17.83 14.28
N GLU A 405 12.90 -17.68 15.45
CA GLU A 405 12.62 -16.57 16.36
C GLU A 405 12.95 -15.21 15.71
N VAL A 406 14.12 -15.10 15.07
CA VAL A 406 14.56 -13.88 14.36
C VAL A 406 13.58 -13.47 13.26
N ILE A 407 13.10 -14.41 12.44
CA ILE A 407 12.21 -14.10 11.31
C ILE A 407 10.71 -14.18 11.66
N SER A 408 10.36 -14.46 12.92
CA SER A 408 8.98 -14.61 13.34
C SER A 408 8.07 -13.43 12.97
N PRO A 409 8.51 -12.16 13.02
CA PRO A 409 7.66 -11.01 12.67
C PRO A 409 7.32 -10.92 11.18
N VAL A 410 8.07 -11.59 10.30
CA VAL A 410 7.84 -11.60 8.85
C VAL A 410 6.50 -12.28 8.50
N PHE A 411 6.04 -13.20 9.35
CA PHE A 411 4.85 -14.00 9.07
C PHE A 411 3.61 -13.47 9.80
N PRO A 412 2.41 -13.69 9.24
CA PRO A 412 1.16 -13.35 9.92
C PRO A 412 1.06 -13.99 11.30
N LYS A 413 0.52 -13.24 12.26
CA LYS A 413 0.35 -13.70 13.64
C LYS A 413 -0.42 -15.02 13.69
N GLY A 414 0.10 -15.99 14.43
CA GLY A 414 -0.49 -17.33 14.55
C GLY A 414 -0.20 -18.28 13.39
N THR A 415 0.69 -17.91 12.46
CA THR A 415 1.16 -18.84 11.42
C THR A 415 1.88 -20.03 12.03
N THR A 416 1.44 -21.24 11.69
CA THR A 416 2.05 -22.48 12.20
C THR A 416 3.36 -22.80 11.49
N THR A 417 4.28 -23.49 12.20
CA THR A 417 5.60 -23.89 11.68
C THR A 417 5.55 -24.59 10.31
N PRO A 418 4.61 -25.53 10.03
CA PRO A 418 4.53 -26.17 8.70
C PRO A 418 4.30 -25.18 7.55
N HIS A 419 3.59 -24.07 7.81
CA HIS A 419 3.37 -23.04 6.81
C HIS A 419 4.59 -22.16 6.59
N ILE A 420 5.33 -21.84 7.65
CA ILE A 420 6.63 -21.16 7.58
C ILE A 420 7.62 -22.02 6.79
N MET A 421 7.74 -23.31 7.14
CA MET A 421 8.62 -24.26 6.45
C MET A 421 8.29 -24.42 4.97
N ALA A 422 7.01 -24.27 4.58
CA ALA A 422 6.62 -24.26 3.17
C ALA A 422 7.21 -23.05 2.41
N VAL A 423 7.36 -21.89 3.05
CA VAL A 423 8.05 -20.74 2.44
C VAL A 423 9.56 -20.99 2.43
N LEU A 424 10.10 -21.40 3.59
CA LEU A 424 11.53 -21.65 3.79
C LEU A 424 12.12 -22.70 2.83
N LYS A 425 11.36 -23.73 2.45
CA LYS A 425 11.85 -24.72 1.49
C LYS A 425 12.00 -24.22 0.05
N ARG A 426 11.46 -23.03 -0.25
CA ARG A 426 11.44 -22.43 -1.59
C ARG A 426 12.21 -21.12 -1.70
N ALA A 427 12.52 -20.50 -0.56
CA ALA A 427 13.19 -19.20 -0.50
C ALA A 427 14.57 -19.30 0.14
N ASN A 428 15.56 -18.66 -0.49
CA ASN A 428 16.77 -18.25 0.19
C ASN A 428 16.44 -16.99 0.99
N ILE A 429 16.90 -16.92 2.24
CA ILE A 429 16.63 -15.80 3.13
C ILE A 429 17.96 -15.20 3.57
N LEU A 430 18.03 -13.87 3.44
CA LEU A 430 19.12 -13.05 3.93
C LEU A 430 18.53 -12.07 4.94
N VAL A 431 19.05 -12.05 6.16
CA VAL A 431 18.58 -11.18 7.24
C VAL A 431 19.74 -10.40 7.80
N ASN A 432 19.58 -9.09 7.94
CA ASN A 432 20.52 -8.23 8.63
C ASN A 432 20.01 -7.95 10.04
N VAL A 433 20.77 -8.33 11.05
CA VAL A 433 20.43 -8.12 12.47
C VAL A 433 21.62 -7.43 13.14
N GLY A 434 21.56 -6.10 13.25
CA GLY A 434 22.69 -5.28 13.70
C GLY A 434 23.91 -5.47 12.78
N LYS A 435 25.00 -6.01 13.33
CA LYS A 435 26.21 -6.35 12.56
C LYS A 435 26.22 -7.76 11.97
N LEU A 436 25.18 -8.56 12.19
CA LEU A 436 25.11 -9.94 11.73
C LEU A 436 24.40 -10.02 10.38
N MET A 437 25.03 -10.67 9.41
CA MET A 437 24.40 -11.10 8.17
C MET A 437 24.09 -12.60 8.27
N ILE A 438 22.81 -12.95 8.29
CA ILE A 438 22.33 -14.33 8.44
C ILE A 438 21.88 -14.83 7.07
N PHE A 439 22.41 -15.96 6.61
CA PHE A 439 22.03 -16.54 5.34
C PHE A 439 21.47 -17.95 5.50
N ARG A 440 20.18 -18.12 5.22
CA ARG A 440 19.52 -19.43 5.16
C ARG A 440 19.23 -19.80 3.71
N ARG A 441 19.86 -20.87 3.23
CA ARG A 441 19.53 -21.46 1.93
C ARG A 441 18.12 -22.08 1.91
N ALA A 442 17.49 -22.11 0.74
CA ALA A 442 16.25 -22.84 0.53
C ALA A 442 16.47 -24.36 0.78
N THR A 443 15.73 -24.93 1.73
CA THR A 443 15.70 -26.38 2.00
C THR A 443 14.48 -26.73 2.84
N GLN A 444 14.00 -27.97 2.71
CA GLN A 444 12.94 -28.52 3.58
C GLN A 444 13.45 -28.90 4.97
N ASP A 445 14.76 -29.09 5.12
CA ASP A 445 15.35 -29.58 6.35
C ASP A 445 15.51 -28.46 7.38
N GLU A 446 15.47 -28.85 8.65
CA GLU A 446 15.96 -28.01 9.73
C GLU A 446 17.49 -28.01 9.68
N ILE A 447 18.07 -26.81 9.57
CA ILE A 447 19.51 -26.63 9.41
C ILE A 447 20.03 -25.62 10.40
N THR A 448 21.28 -25.80 10.80
CA THR A 448 22.06 -24.74 11.42
C THR A 448 22.32 -23.65 10.39
N VAL A 449 22.08 -22.39 10.77
CA VAL A 449 22.12 -21.24 9.86
C VAL A 449 23.41 -20.45 10.09
N PRO A 450 24.26 -20.29 9.05
CA PRO A 450 25.47 -19.50 9.17
C PRO A 450 25.16 -18.00 9.31
N CYS A 451 25.98 -17.32 10.10
CA CYS A 451 25.88 -15.89 10.39
C CYS A 451 27.27 -15.24 10.27
N LEU A 452 27.44 -14.32 9.34
CA LEU A 452 28.67 -13.55 9.20
C LEU A 452 28.63 -12.32 10.11
N CYS A 453 29.60 -12.19 11.01
CA CYS A 453 29.82 -10.97 11.76
C CYS A 453 30.49 -9.93 10.87
N THR A 454 29.85 -8.79 10.67
CA THR A 454 30.42 -7.62 10.00
C THR A 454 30.94 -6.62 11.05
N GLY A 455 31.52 -5.50 10.62
CA GLY A 455 32.10 -4.49 11.52
C GLY A 455 31.04 -3.82 12.41
N ASN A 456 30.53 -2.66 11.97
CA ASN A 456 29.52 -1.91 12.74
C ASN A 456 28.10 -2.20 12.26
N THR A 457 27.91 -2.25 10.94
CA THR A 457 26.64 -2.55 10.29
C THR A 457 26.91 -3.35 9.03
N VAL A 458 25.90 -4.12 8.62
CA VAL A 458 25.96 -4.84 7.35
C VAL A 458 25.82 -3.84 6.19
N ASN A 459 26.85 -3.73 5.37
CA ASN A 459 26.82 -2.97 4.11
C ASN A 459 26.95 -3.94 2.93
N TYR A 460 26.00 -3.88 1.99
CA TYR A 460 26.01 -4.75 0.81
C TYR A 460 26.95 -4.27 -0.30
N LEU A 461 27.21 -2.97 -0.33
CA LEU A 461 27.98 -2.32 -1.40
C LEU A 461 29.34 -1.87 -0.87
N LYS A 462 30.34 -1.91 -1.75
CA LYS A 462 31.64 -1.27 -1.54
C LYS A 462 31.47 0.24 -1.30
N PRO A 463 32.39 0.91 -0.57
CA PRO A 463 32.25 2.33 -0.24
C PRO A 463 32.05 3.26 -1.45
N ASP A 464 32.73 3.00 -2.57
CA ASP A 464 32.59 3.74 -3.82
C ASP A 464 31.23 3.48 -4.49
N ALA A 465 30.77 2.23 -4.48
CA ALA A 465 29.46 1.83 -4.97
C ALA A 465 28.29 2.41 -4.14
N GLN A 466 28.47 2.65 -2.85
CA GLN A 466 27.47 3.34 -2.02
C GLN A 466 27.19 4.76 -2.55
N THR A 467 28.24 5.46 -2.99
CA THR A 467 28.09 6.79 -3.60
C THR A 467 27.33 6.71 -4.93
N LYS A 468 27.59 5.67 -5.74
CA LYS A 468 26.83 5.41 -6.98
C LYS A 468 25.35 5.17 -6.66
N TYR A 469 25.05 4.36 -5.65
CA TYR A 469 23.68 4.07 -5.22
C TYR A 469 22.93 5.31 -4.70
N ILE A 470 23.58 6.17 -3.92
CA ILE A 470 22.97 7.42 -3.44
C ILE A 470 22.58 8.31 -4.64
N ARG A 471 23.48 8.47 -5.62
CA ARG A 471 23.18 9.23 -6.85
C ARG A 471 22.02 8.64 -7.63
N TYR A 472 21.96 7.31 -7.73
CA TYR A 472 20.85 6.60 -8.35
C TYR A 472 19.52 6.92 -7.65
N ARG A 473 19.48 6.81 -6.31
CA ARG A 473 18.28 7.13 -5.51
C ARG A 473 17.85 8.58 -5.67
N ASP A 474 18.80 9.50 -5.79
CA ASP A 474 18.54 10.93 -5.95
C ASP A 474 18.23 11.30 -7.43
N SER A 475 17.90 10.31 -8.28
CA SER A 475 17.56 10.44 -9.70
C SER A 475 18.66 11.06 -10.58
N MET A 476 19.91 11.05 -10.11
CA MET A 476 21.08 11.48 -10.87
C MET A 476 21.66 10.30 -11.67
N LEU A 477 20.87 9.83 -12.64
CA LEU A 477 21.17 8.66 -13.46
C LEU A 477 22.26 9.00 -14.49
N SER A 478 23.48 8.52 -14.24
CA SER A 478 24.56 8.57 -15.23
C SER A 478 25.23 7.20 -15.30
N LYS A 479 25.25 6.60 -16.49
CA LYS A 479 25.97 5.35 -16.75
C LYS A 479 27.47 5.52 -16.43
N PRO A 480 28.03 4.76 -15.47
CA PRO A 480 29.46 4.81 -15.18
C PRO A 480 30.30 4.42 -16.40
N SER A 481 31.47 5.02 -16.57
CA SER A 481 32.40 4.65 -17.65
C SER A 481 32.90 3.20 -17.54
N SER A 482 32.95 2.65 -16.33
CA SER A 482 33.32 1.26 -16.07
C SER A 482 32.20 0.24 -16.35
N PHE A 483 30.96 0.69 -16.57
CA PHE A 483 29.80 -0.18 -16.53
C PHE A 483 29.87 -1.36 -17.51
N GLU A 484 30.33 -1.15 -18.74
CA GLU A 484 30.44 -2.24 -19.71
C GLU A 484 31.48 -3.29 -19.30
N ALA A 485 32.61 -2.84 -18.76
CA ALA A 485 33.64 -3.74 -18.25
C ALA A 485 33.17 -4.49 -16.99
N ASP A 486 32.40 -3.84 -16.12
CA ASP A 486 31.82 -4.44 -14.92
C ASP A 486 30.77 -5.51 -15.28
N VAL A 487 29.94 -5.26 -16.31
CA VAL A 487 28.97 -6.23 -16.85
C VAL A 487 29.68 -7.44 -17.48
N GLU A 488 30.76 -7.22 -18.24
CA GLU A 488 31.55 -8.30 -18.83
C GLU A 488 32.23 -9.15 -17.73
N TRP A 489 32.78 -8.50 -16.71
CA TRP A 489 33.33 -9.17 -15.53
C TRP A 489 32.27 -9.97 -14.78
N GLU A 490 31.07 -9.40 -14.55
CA GLU A 490 29.96 -10.08 -13.89
C GLU A 490 29.57 -11.35 -14.64
N ALA A 491 29.43 -11.26 -15.97
CA ALA A 491 29.11 -12.42 -16.80
C ALA A 491 30.15 -13.53 -16.66
N ALA A 492 31.44 -13.20 -16.76
CA ALA A 492 32.54 -14.14 -16.58
C ALA A 492 32.59 -14.72 -15.15
N TYR A 493 32.29 -13.90 -14.14
CA TYR A 493 32.25 -14.32 -12.74
C TYR A 493 31.15 -15.34 -12.48
N VAL A 494 29.93 -15.05 -12.95
CA VAL A 494 28.80 -15.97 -12.85
C VAL A 494 29.08 -17.26 -13.59
N ASP A 495 29.61 -17.21 -14.81
CA ASP A 495 29.91 -18.42 -15.59
C ASP A 495 30.99 -19.28 -14.91
N ALA A 496 32.04 -18.67 -14.37
CA ALA A 496 33.06 -19.37 -13.59
C ALA A 496 32.48 -20.00 -12.32
N LEU A 497 31.65 -19.25 -11.59
CA LEU A 497 31.00 -19.72 -10.36
C LEU A 497 30.11 -20.94 -10.61
N LEU A 498 29.30 -20.89 -11.66
CA LEU A 498 28.38 -21.97 -12.04
C LEU A 498 29.11 -23.18 -12.61
N ALA A 499 30.24 -22.97 -13.31
CA ALA A 499 31.09 -24.04 -13.81
C ALA A 499 32.03 -24.63 -12.75
N GLY A 500 32.04 -24.11 -11.52
CA GLY A 500 32.96 -24.55 -10.46
C GLY A 500 34.43 -24.23 -10.75
N LYS A 501 34.70 -23.20 -11.57
CA LYS A 501 36.04 -22.76 -11.97
C LYS A 501 36.56 -21.66 -11.03
N ASN A 502 37.83 -21.32 -11.20
CA ASN A 502 38.44 -20.17 -10.52
C ASN A 502 37.69 -18.88 -10.88
N LEU A 503 37.30 -18.15 -9.84
CA LEU A 503 36.55 -16.90 -10.01
C LEU A 503 37.49 -15.77 -10.45
N PRO A 504 37.09 -14.95 -11.44
CA PRO A 504 37.79 -13.71 -11.78
C PRO A 504 37.98 -12.85 -10.54
N ARG A 505 39.16 -12.26 -10.38
CA ARG A 505 39.40 -11.29 -9.30
C ARG A 505 38.65 -10.01 -9.65
N SER A 506 37.87 -9.48 -8.70
CA SER A 506 37.42 -8.09 -8.76
C SER A 506 38.66 -7.20 -8.64
N GLY A 507 38.73 -6.09 -9.38
CA GLY A 507 39.78 -5.08 -9.24
C GLY A 507 40.02 -4.69 -7.78
N ALA A 508 41.27 -4.33 -7.47
CA ALA A 508 41.85 -4.26 -6.13
C ALA A 508 40.93 -3.66 -5.04
N THR A 509 40.33 -4.53 -4.25
CA THR A 509 39.97 -4.21 -2.86
C THR A 509 41.09 -4.78 -2.00
N ILE A 510 41.68 -3.97 -1.11
CA ILE A 510 42.76 -4.38 -0.22
C ILE A 510 42.25 -5.53 0.64
N ILE A 511 42.54 -6.76 0.23
CA ILE A 511 42.28 -7.95 1.02
C ILE A 511 43.28 -7.89 2.17
N ASN A 512 42.81 -7.80 3.41
CA ASN A 512 43.61 -8.21 4.55
C ASN A 512 43.85 -9.72 4.44
N SER A 513 44.86 -10.10 3.67
CA SER A 513 45.16 -11.47 3.23
C SER A 513 45.34 -12.44 4.40
N GLY A 514 45.67 -11.93 5.59
CA GLY A 514 45.77 -12.71 6.82
C GLY A 514 44.43 -13.26 7.34
N ALA A 515 43.30 -12.64 7.05
CA ALA A 515 41.98 -13.14 7.49
C ALA A 515 41.48 -14.30 6.60
N VAL A 516 41.67 -14.18 5.29
CA VAL A 516 41.23 -15.20 4.31
C VAL A 516 42.10 -16.46 4.40
N HIS A 517 43.41 -16.33 4.65
CA HIS A 517 44.28 -17.50 4.82
C HIS A 517 43.90 -18.32 6.07
N ARG A 518 43.51 -17.66 7.16
CA ARG A 518 43.02 -18.32 8.39
C ARG A 518 41.67 -19.02 8.19
N LEU A 519 40.84 -18.53 7.27
CA LEU A 519 39.51 -19.08 6.98
C LEU A 519 39.54 -20.44 6.26
N PHE A 520 40.60 -20.72 5.48
CA PHE A 520 40.67 -21.92 4.62
C PHE A 520 41.76 -22.93 5.00
N HIS A 521 42.79 -22.54 5.74
CA HIS A 521 43.96 -23.40 5.97
C HIS A 521 44.32 -23.68 7.43
N GLY A 522 43.60 -23.11 8.40
CA GLY A 522 43.96 -23.20 9.82
C GLY A 522 45.29 -22.49 10.14
N GLU A 523 45.59 -22.27 11.42
CA GLU A 523 46.90 -21.73 11.79
C GLU A 523 48.00 -22.76 11.51
N PRO A 524 49.13 -22.36 10.89
CA PRO A 524 50.31 -23.22 10.89
C PRO A 524 50.78 -23.33 12.35
N ASN A 525 50.88 -24.57 12.85
CA ASN A 525 51.52 -24.88 14.13
C ASN A 525 52.91 -24.22 14.17
N VAL A 526 53.03 -23.13 14.92
CA VAL A 526 54.34 -22.61 15.31
C VAL A 526 54.84 -23.54 16.41
N SER A 527 55.52 -24.61 16.01
CA SER A 527 56.33 -25.39 16.94
C SER A 527 57.37 -24.47 17.57
N SER A 528 57.36 -24.43 18.90
CA SER A 528 58.27 -23.72 19.79
C SER A 528 59.69 -23.54 19.22
N THR A 529 60.13 -22.30 19.07
CA THR A 529 61.55 -21.98 19.02
C THR A 529 62.01 -21.45 20.38
N ALA A 530 63.13 -22.03 20.80
CA ALA A 530 63.72 -21.98 22.12
C ALA A 530 64.25 -20.60 22.53
N ALA A 531 64.47 -20.46 23.84
CA ALA A 531 65.07 -19.33 24.51
C ALA A 531 66.45 -18.92 23.93
N PRO A 532 66.83 -17.63 24.01
CA PRO A 532 68.11 -17.16 23.48
C PRO A 532 69.26 -17.49 24.45
N SER A 533 70.21 -18.31 24.01
CA SER A 533 71.51 -18.45 24.68
C SER A 533 72.53 -17.47 24.10
N THR A 534 73.15 -16.72 25.02
CA THR A 534 74.27 -15.77 24.91
C THR A 534 75.39 -16.16 23.93
N PRO A 535 76.06 -15.16 23.29
CA PRO A 535 77.23 -15.39 22.45
C PRO A 535 78.51 -15.64 23.29
N PRO A 536 79.47 -16.44 22.81
CA PRO A 536 80.74 -16.62 23.50
C PRO A 536 81.69 -15.45 23.20
N ALA A 537 82.45 -15.06 24.22
CA ALA A 537 83.64 -14.24 24.08
C ALA A 537 84.75 -15.04 23.38
N VAL A 538 85.34 -14.48 22.32
CA VAL A 538 86.76 -14.04 22.20
C VAL A 538 86.82 -13.05 21.04
#